data_AF-A0A963DL29-F1
#
_entry.id   AF-A0A963DL29-F1
#
_cell.length_a   1.000
_cell.length_b   1.000
_cell.length_c   1.000
_cell.angle_alpha   90.00
_cell.angle_beta   90.00
_cell.angle_gamma   90.00
#
_symmetry.space_group_name_H-M   'P 1'
#
loop_
_entity.id
_entity.type
_entity.pdbx_description
1 polymer ?
#
loop_
_entity_poly.entity_id
_entity_poly.type
_entity_poly.pdbx_seq_one_letter_code
_entity_poly.pdbx_strand_id
1 'polypeptide(L)'
;MPLDALDHLILDRRLNAALGAAANTRELQQTLAKQAAANQGRKAIIDALVAAYNANDWPSIQAILGNYDTRTAIYQAAYFPTLQSMSP
;
A
#
# COMPACT_ATOMS: atom_id res chain seq x y z
N MET A 1 -41.74 -19.14 25.61
CA MET A 1 -40.33 -19.56 25.48
C MET A 1 -39.51 -18.34 25.04
N PRO A 2 -38.71 -17.72 25.92
CA PRO A 2 -37.95 -16.50 25.60
C PRO A 2 -36.42 -16.72 25.48
N LEU A 3 -35.90 -17.92 25.80
CA LEU A 3 -34.46 -18.20 25.80
C LEU A 3 -33.86 -18.17 24.38
N ASP A 4 -34.56 -18.67 23.36
CA ASP A 4 -34.08 -18.67 21.97
C ASP A 4 -33.84 -17.25 21.41
N ALA A 5 -34.69 -16.28 21.79
CA ALA A 5 -34.59 -14.91 21.30
C ALA A 5 -33.40 -14.15 21.91
N LEU A 6 -33.07 -14.45 23.18
CA LEU A 6 -31.89 -13.88 23.85
C LEU A 6 -30.60 -14.47 23.29
N ASP A 7 -30.57 -15.77 23.00
CA ASP A 7 -29.40 -16.42 22.38
C ASP A 7 -29.13 -15.88 20.98
N HIS A 8 -30.17 -15.68 20.16
CA HIS A 8 -30.03 -15.10 18.82
C HIS A 8 -29.52 -13.65 18.86
N LEU A 9 -29.99 -12.85 19.84
CA LEU A 9 -29.54 -11.46 20.01
C LEU A 9 -28.06 -11.37 20.44
N ILE A 10 -27.62 -12.30 21.31
CA ILE A 10 -26.22 -12.37 21.76
C ILE A 10 -25.32 -12.82 20.60
N LEU A 11 -25.78 -13.78 19.79
CA LEU A 11 -25.06 -14.25 18.61
C LEU A 11 -24.91 -13.14 17.56
N ASP A 12 -26.00 -12.42 17.26
CA ASP A 12 -26.00 -11.31 16.29
C ASP A 12 -25.11 -10.14 16.75
N ARG A 13 -25.12 -9.80 18.05
CA ARG A 13 -24.22 -8.77 18.61
C ARG A 13 -22.76 -9.17 18.49
N ARG A 14 -22.42 -10.44 18.74
CA ARG A 14 -21.05 -10.96 18.60
C ARG A 14 -20.60 -10.99 17.14
N LEU A 15 -21.49 -11.38 16.23
CA LEU A 15 -21.23 -11.38 14.80
C LEU A 15 -20.99 -9.95 14.29
N ASN A 16 -21.84 -9.00 14.66
CA ASN A 16 -21.68 -7.59 14.29
C ASN A 16 -20.40 -6.97 14.88
N ALA A 17 -20.03 -7.30 16.13
CA ALA A 17 -18.76 -6.86 16.71
C ALA A 17 -17.55 -7.47 15.99
N ALA A 18 -17.61 -8.75 15.62
CA ALA A 18 -16.57 -9.43 14.85
C ALA A 18 -16.46 -8.86 13.43
N LEU A 19 -17.59 -8.55 12.78
CA LEU A 19 -17.65 -7.92 11.46
C LEU A 19 -17.09 -6.49 11.49
N GLY A 20 -17.40 -5.70 12.53
CA GLY A 20 -16.83 -4.36 12.71
C GLY A 20 -15.31 -4.37 12.94
N ALA A 21 -14.81 -5.33 13.73
CA ALA A 21 -13.37 -5.52 13.92
C ALA A 21 -12.68 -6.01 12.63
N ALA A 22 -13.31 -6.91 11.88
CA ALA A 22 -12.80 -7.40 10.60
C ALA A 22 -12.78 -6.31 9.52
N ALA A 23 -13.81 -5.45 9.47
CA ALA A 23 -13.86 -4.31 8.56
C ALA A 23 -12.73 -3.30 8.86
N ASN A 24 -12.53 -2.94 10.13
CA ASN A 24 -11.42 -2.09 10.56
C ASN A 24 -10.05 -2.70 10.22
N THR A 25 -9.92 -4.02 10.35
CA THR A 25 -8.68 -4.73 10.01
C THR A 25 -8.42 -4.71 8.50
N ARG A 26 -9.47 -4.83 7.68
CA ARG A 26 -9.36 -4.79 6.21
C ARG A 26 -8.99 -3.40 5.70
N GLU A 27 -9.61 -2.35 6.23
CA GLU A 27 -9.26 -0.96 5.90
C GLU A 27 -7.83 -0.61 6.33
N LEU A 28 -7.40 -1.09 7.51
CA LEU A 28 -6.03 -0.93 7.99
C LEU A 28 -5.03 -1.65 7.06
N GLN A 29 -5.31 -2.91 6.70
CA GLN A 29 -4.47 -3.68 5.77
C GLN A 29 -4.36 -3.00 4.40
N GLN A 30 -5.47 -2.49 3.86
CA GLN A 30 -5.46 -1.75 2.60
C GLN A 30 -4.63 -0.46 2.70
N THR A 31 -4.72 0.25 3.82
CA THR A 31 -3.95 1.47 4.05
C THR A 31 -2.45 1.16 4.16
N LEU A 32 -2.09 0.11 4.92
CA LEU A 32 -0.72 -0.34 5.06
C LEU A 32 -0.14 -0.83 3.73
N ALA A 33 -0.90 -1.57 2.93
CA ALA A 33 -0.49 -2.01 1.59
C ALA A 33 -0.21 -0.82 0.65
N LYS A 34 -1.10 0.18 0.63
CA LYS A 34 -0.90 1.41 -0.14
C LYS A 34 0.35 2.17 0.30
N GLN A 35 0.57 2.29 1.61
CA GLN A 35 1.75 2.96 2.16
C GLN A 35 3.03 2.18 1.85
N ALA A 36 3.03 0.85 1.99
CA ALA A 36 4.17 0.00 1.69
C ALA A 36 4.55 0.08 0.21
N ALA A 37 3.58 -0.01 -0.69
CA ALA A 37 3.80 0.18 -2.12
C ALA A 37 4.37 1.59 -2.40
N ALA A 38 3.79 2.64 -1.80
CA ALA A 38 4.24 4.02 -2.01
C ALA A 38 5.69 4.24 -1.54
N ASN A 39 6.06 3.61 -0.43
CA ASN A 39 7.42 3.63 0.09
C ASN A 39 8.39 2.90 -0.84
N GLN A 40 7.98 1.80 -1.48
CA GLN A 40 8.79 1.14 -2.50
C GLN A 40 9.00 2.03 -3.73
N GLY A 41 7.95 2.71 -4.21
CA GLY A 41 8.08 3.67 -5.31
C GLY A 41 9.08 4.80 -5.01
N ARG A 42 9.05 5.34 -3.79
CA ARG A 42 10.03 6.34 -3.32
C ARG A 42 11.45 5.77 -3.24
N LYS A 43 11.60 4.56 -2.71
CA LYS A 43 12.90 3.88 -2.62
C LYS A 43 13.50 3.68 -4.01
N ALA A 44 12.71 3.28 -5.00
CA ALA A 44 13.20 3.07 -6.36
C ALA A 44 13.79 4.34 -7.00
N ILE A 45 13.21 5.53 -6.72
CA ILE A 45 13.77 6.80 -7.17
C ILE A 45 15.15 7.05 -6.53
N ILE A 46 15.28 6.78 -5.22
CA ILE A 46 16.54 6.96 -4.50
C ILE A 46 17.59 5.96 -5.01
N ASP A 47 17.23 4.69 -5.19
CA ASP A 47 18.12 3.67 -5.74
C ASP A 47 18.59 4.05 -7.15
N ALA A 48 17.69 4.56 -8.00
CA ALA A 48 18.05 5.04 -9.34
C ALA A 48 19.02 6.23 -9.30
N LEU A 49 18.83 7.17 -8.37
CA LEU A 49 19.77 8.28 -8.15
C LEU A 49 21.14 7.78 -7.69
N VAL A 50 21.18 6.85 -6.73
CA VAL A 50 22.44 6.27 -6.22
C VAL A 50 23.16 5.50 -7.32
N ALA A 51 22.45 4.71 -8.12
CA ALA A 51 23.03 3.98 -9.24
C ALA A 51 23.62 4.92 -10.30
N ALA A 52 22.88 5.96 -10.69
CA ALA A 52 23.35 6.97 -11.64
C ALA A 52 24.57 7.73 -11.10
N TYR A 53 24.59 8.06 -9.80
CA TYR A 53 25.73 8.68 -9.13
C TYR A 53 26.97 7.78 -9.17
N ASN A 54 26.83 6.50 -8.81
CA ASN A 54 27.94 5.54 -8.86
C ASN A 54 28.49 5.33 -10.28
N ALA A 55 27.64 5.46 -11.30
CA ALA A 55 28.02 5.36 -12.71
C ALA A 55 28.58 6.68 -13.29
N ASN A 56 28.61 7.77 -12.52
CA ASN A 56 28.88 9.13 -13.00
C ASN A 56 27.96 9.59 -14.15
N ASP A 57 26.73 9.07 -14.20
CA ASP A 57 25.74 9.41 -15.23
C ASP A 57 24.96 10.67 -14.83
N TRP A 58 25.62 11.81 -15.02
CA TRP A 58 25.04 13.14 -14.77
C TRP A 58 23.76 13.43 -15.56
N PRO A 59 23.63 13.05 -16.86
CA PRO A 59 22.37 13.18 -17.59
C PRO A 59 21.21 12.46 -16.90
N SER A 60 21.40 11.22 -16.44
CA SER A 60 20.34 10.48 -15.74
C SER A 60 19.98 11.11 -14.39
N ILE A 61 20.96 11.62 -13.63
CA ILE A 61 20.68 12.36 -12.39
C ILE A 61 19.84 13.60 -12.67
N GLN A 62 20.20 14.38 -13.69
CA GLN A 62 19.42 15.56 -14.09
C GLN A 62 18.02 15.20 -14.57
N ALA A 63 17.86 14.10 -15.31
CA ALA A 63 16.54 13.62 -15.72
C ALA A 63 15.69 13.24 -14.50
N ILE A 64 16.24 12.51 -13.53
CA ILE A 64 15.50 12.10 -12.34
C ILE A 64 15.17 13.30 -11.44
N LEU A 65 16.08 14.28 -11.27
CA LEU A 65 15.84 15.46 -10.41
C LEU A 65 15.04 16.56 -11.10
N GLY A 66 15.19 16.72 -12.41
CA GLY A 66 14.58 17.79 -13.20
C GLY A 66 13.26 17.43 -13.85
N ASN A 67 13.03 16.14 -14.18
CA ASN A 67 11.84 15.71 -14.90
C ASN A 67 10.84 14.98 -13.98
N TYR A 68 9.66 15.57 -13.85
CA TYR A 68 8.56 14.99 -13.09
C TYR A 68 8.05 13.68 -13.70
N ASP A 69 7.99 13.58 -15.03
CA ASP A 69 7.53 12.38 -15.73
C ASP A 69 8.50 11.22 -15.56
N THR A 70 9.82 11.50 -15.56
CA THR A 70 10.85 10.48 -15.29
C THR A 70 10.70 9.91 -13.89
N ARG A 71 10.50 10.76 -12.86
CA ARG A 71 10.22 10.27 -11.50
C ARG A 71 8.92 9.49 -11.43
N THR A 72 7.89 9.97 -12.12
CA THR A 72 6.57 9.34 -12.15
C THR A 72 6.65 7.95 -12.78
N ALA A 73 7.39 7.78 -13.87
CA ALA A 73 7.59 6.50 -14.52
C ALA A 73 8.31 5.50 -13.61
N ILE A 74 9.42 5.92 -12.96
CA ILE A 74 10.16 5.08 -12.00
C ILE A 74 9.28 4.71 -10.81
N TYR A 75 8.55 5.69 -10.28
CA TYR A 75 7.63 5.50 -9.15
C TYR A 75 6.54 4.49 -9.51
N GLN A 76 5.86 4.68 -10.65
CA GLN A 76 4.77 3.81 -11.11
C GLN A 76 5.25 2.39 -11.39
N ALA A 77 6.40 2.23 -12.05
CA ALA A 77 6.99 0.93 -12.35
C ALA A 77 7.28 0.11 -11.09
N ALA A 78 7.69 0.76 -9.99
CA ALA A 78 7.93 0.09 -8.71
C ALA A 78 6.68 -0.02 -7.83
N TYR A 79 5.79 0.98 -7.88
CA TYR A 79 4.57 1.04 -7.06
C TYR A 79 3.49 0.05 -7.50
N PHE A 80 3.18 0.01 -8.81
CA PHE A 80 2.03 -0.73 -9.32
C PHE A 80 2.15 -2.25 -9.17
N PRO A 81 3.29 -2.91 -9.48
CA PRO A 81 3.41 -4.35 -9.28
C PRO A 81 3.24 -4.74 -7.81
N THR A 82 3.81 -3.95 -6.90
CA THR A 82 3.69 -4.17 -5.46
C THR A 82 2.25 -4.00 -4.98
N LEU A 83 1.58 -2.93 -5.41
CA LEU A 83 0.17 -2.71 -5.09
C LEU A 83 -0.73 -3.84 -5.63
N GLN A 84 -0.45 -4.32 -6.85
CA GLN A 84 -1.18 -5.45 -7.46
C GLN A 84 -0.93 -6.75 -6.69
N SER A 85 0.31 -7.03 -6.28
CA SER A 85 0.63 -8.22 -5.47
C SER A 85 -0.01 -8.22 -4.09
N MET A 86 -0.34 -7.04 -3.57
CA MET A 86 -1.00 -6.86 -2.26
C MET A 86 -2.53 -6.75 -2.37
N SER A 87 -3.07 -6.64 -3.58
CA SER A 87 -4.51 -6.69 -3.82
C SER A 87 -4.91 -8.15 -4.06
N PRO A 88 -5.77 -8.73 -3.19
CA PRO A 88 -6.24 -10.11 -3.36
C PRO A 88 -7.17 -10.27 -4.57
#